data_AF-A0A1S2FD22-F1
#
_entry.id   AF-A0A1S2FD22-F1
#
_cell.length_a   1.000
_cell.length_b   1.000
_cell.length_c   1.000
_cell.angle_alpha   90.00
_cell.angle_beta   90.00
_cell.angle_gamma   90.00
#
_symmetry.space_group_name_H-M   'P 1'
#
loop_
_entity.id
_entity.type
_entity.pdbx_description
1 polymer ?
#
loop_
_entity_poly.entity_id
_entity_poly.type
_entity_poly.pdbx_seq_one_letter_code
_entity_poly.pdbx_strand_id
1 'polypeptide(L)'
;MDQKTLEYMAERVDKAREIQKKIADLEHFIKYSDGKTVVTVHNGSYNGPEIEKRKFPRLAEAAKAGILQEVEAEIELLKQELAEI
;
A
#
# COMPACT_ATOMS: atom_id res chain seq x y z
N MET A 1 25.63 7.55 26.94
CA MET A 1 25.17 7.25 25.56
C MET A 1 25.86 8.26 24.67
N ASP A 2 26.57 7.82 23.63
CA ASP A 2 27.32 8.74 22.76
C ASP A 2 26.40 9.39 21.70
N GLN A 3 26.85 10.48 21.09
CA GLN A 3 26.09 11.22 20.07
C GLN A 3 25.69 10.32 18.88
N LYS A 4 26.58 9.40 18.48
CA LYS A 4 26.34 8.47 17.37
C LYS A 4 25.22 7.47 17.67
N THR A 5 25.10 7.02 18.92
CA THR A 5 24.00 6.15 19.35
C THR A 5 22.66 6.87 19.30
N LEU A 6 22.62 8.17 19.65
CA LEU A 6 21.40 8.98 19.57
C LEU A 6 20.97 9.22 18.11
N GLU A 7 21.91 9.53 17.22
CA GLU A 7 21.65 9.73 15.78
C GLU A 7 21.15 8.43 15.13
N TYR A 8 21.79 7.30 15.42
CA TYR A 8 21.37 5.99 14.92
C TYR A 8 19.97 5.58 15.42
N MET A 9 19.63 5.88 16.67
CA MET A 9 18.28 5.64 17.20
C MET A 9 17.24 6.55 16.54
N ALA A 10 17.57 7.81 16.25
CA ALA A 10 16.66 8.74 15.56
C ALA A 10 16.35 8.26 14.13
N GLU A 11 17.36 7.83 13.37
CA GLU A 11 17.17 7.31 12.01
C GLU A 11 16.27 6.06 11.98
N ARG A 12 16.45 5.14 12.94
CA ARG A 12 15.58 3.96 13.08
C ARG A 12 14.14 4.32 13.39
N VAL A 13 13.91 5.30 14.27
CA VAL A 13 12.57 5.78 14.62
C VAL A 13 11.89 6.44 13.42
N ASP A 14 12.62 7.25 12.65
CA ASP A 14 12.06 7.91 11.47
C ASP A 14 11.72 6.90 10.37
N LYS A 15 12.59 5.91 10.14
CA LYS A 15 12.32 4.81 9.21
C LYS A 15 11.09 4.00 9.63
N ALA A 16 10.98 3.65 10.92
CA ALA A 16 9.83 2.93 11.44
C ALA A 16 8.51 3.71 11.24
N ARG A 17 8.53 5.03 11.46
CA ARG A 17 7.37 5.90 11.22
C ARG A 17 6.96 5.95 9.75
N GLU A 18 7.92 6.00 8.84
CA GLU A 18 7.64 5.98 7.40
C GLU A 18 6.95 4.68 6.98
N ILE A 19 7.45 3.54 7.45
CA ILE A 19 6.85 2.23 7.17
C ILE A 19 5.44 2.13 7.75
N GLN A 20 5.24 2.56 9.00
CA GLN A 20 3.92 2.59 9.63
C GLN A 20 2.92 3.42 8.82
N LYS A 21 3.37 4.56 8.28
CA LYS A 21 2.53 5.40 7.43
C LYS A 21 2.15 4.69 6.12
N LYS A 22 3.10 4.04 5.46
CA LYS A 22 2.83 3.25 4.24
C LYS A 22 1.82 2.13 4.50
N ILE A 23 1.98 1.39 5.61
CA ILE A 23 1.01 0.35 6.02
C ILE A 23 -0.38 0.97 6.19
N ALA A 24 -0.51 2.07 6.93
CA ALA A 24 -1.79 2.73 7.17
C ALA A 24 -2.47 3.21 5.87
N ASP A 25 -1.70 3.73 4.92
CA ASP A 25 -2.21 4.17 3.62
C ASP A 25 -2.75 2.98 2.80
N LEU A 26 -2.06 1.83 2.83
CA LEU A 26 -2.49 0.60 2.14
C LEU A 26 -3.70 -0.06 2.82
N GLU A 27 -3.74 -0.12 4.15
CA GLU A 27 -4.91 -0.61 4.90
C GLU A 27 -6.15 0.26 4.63
N HIS A 28 -5.96 1.57 4.58
CA HIS A 28 -7.01 2.49 4.17
C HIS A 28 -7.47 2.24 2.74
N PHE A 29 -6.55 1.97 1.81
CA PHE A 29 -6.89 1.60 0.42
C PHE A 29 -7.75 0.34 0.35
N ILE A 30 -7.42 -0.73 1.08
CA ILE A 30 -8.22 -1.97 1.13
C ILE A 30 -9.63 -1.65 1.63
N LYS A 31 -9.73 -0.97 2.79
CA LYS A 31 -11.01 -0.62 3.40
C LYS A 31 -11.85 0.27 2.49
N TYR A 32 -11.24 1.23 1.81
CA TYR A 32 -11.93 2.14 0.89
C TYR A 32 -12.37 1.44 -0.40
N SER A 33 -11.65 0.40 -0.83
CA SER A 33 -11.95 -0.39 -2.04
C SER A 33 -13.10 -1.37 -1.85
N ASP A 34 -13.47 -1.67 -0.60
CA ASP A 34 -14.65 -2.48 -0.30
C ASP A 34 -15.93 -1.78 -0.80
N GLY A 35 -16.81 -2.55 -1.45
CA GLY A 35 -18.02 -2.03 -2.10
C GLY A 35 -17.79 -1.14 -3.34
N LYS A 36 -16.55 -0.76 -3.68
CA LYS A 36 -16.25 -0.01 -4.90
C LYS A 36 -16.23 -0.91 -6.12
N THR A 37 -16.77 -0.38 -7.21
CA THR A 37 -16.96 -1.09 -8.48
C THR A 37 -15.77 -0.94 -9.44
N VAL A 38 -14.83 -0.06 -9.16
CA VAL A 38 -13.68 0.23 -10.02
C VAL A 38 -12.45 0.37 -9.14
N VAL A 39 -11.39 -0.36 -9.48
CA VAL A 39 -10.05 -0.10 -9.00
C VAL A 39 -9.29 0.48 -10.18
N THR A 40 -8.75 1.69 -9.99
CA THR A 40 -7.97 2.36 -11.03
C THR A 40 -6.57 2.63 -10.51
N VAL A 41 -5.59 2.32 -11.35
CA VAL A 41 -4.19 2.66 -11.12
C VAL A 41 -3.91 3.91 -11.93
N HIS A 42 -3.80 5.04 -11.23
CA HIS A 42 -3.51 6.34 -11.85
C HIS A 42 -2.09 6.75 -11.50
N ASN A 43 -1.39 7.35 -12.46
CA ASN A 43 -0.31 8.28 -12.11
C ASN A 43 -0.94 9.60 -11.61
N GLY A 44 -0.13 10.50 -11.06
CA GLY A 44 -0.62 11.79 -10.52
C GLY A 44 -1.42 12.68 -11.48
N SER A 45 -1.54 12.29 -12.76
CA SER A 45 -2.26 13.02 -13.81
C SER A 45 -3.60 12.37 -14.22
N TYR A 46 -4.10 11.38 -13.48
CA TYR A 46 -5.35 10.64 -13.81
C TYR A 46 -5.37 10.02 -15.22
N ASN A 47 -4.19 9.81 -15.81
CA ASN A 47 -4.02 9.19 -17.13
C ASN A 47 -3.46 7.79 -16.92
N GLY A 48 -4.34 6.79 -16.96
CA GLY A 48 -3.97 5.39 -16.81
C GLY A 48 -4.88 4.47 -17.63
N PRO A 49 -4.42 3.24 -17.92
CA PRO A 49 -5.27 2.23 -18.53
C PRO A 49 -6.45 1.92 -17.60
N GLU A 50 -7.66 1.91 -18.16
CA GLU A 50 -8.89 1.61 -17.42
C GLU A 50 -9.56 0.35 -17.98
N ILE A 51 -10.00 -0.52 -17.07
CA ILE A 51 -10.90 -1.62 -17.39
C ILE A 51 -12.31 -1.20 -16.98
N GLU A 52 -13.14 -0.89 -17.97
CA GLU A 52 -14.53 -0.48 -17.72
C GLU A 52 -15.36 -1.69 -17.29
N LYS A 53 -15.73 -1.76 -15.99
CA LYS A 53 -16.53 -2.87 -15.43
C LYS A 53 -17.83 -3.14 -16.18
N ARG A 54 -18.48 -2.09 -16.71
CA ARG A 54 -19.73 -2.24 -17.50
C ARG A 54 -19.52 -3.07 -18.77
N LYS A 55 -18.34 -2.97 -19.39
CA LYS A 55 -17.99 -3.71 -20.61
C LYS A 55 -17.34 -5.06 -20.28
N PHE A 56 -16.53 -5.14 -19.23
CA PHE A 56 -15.74 -6.32 -18.89
C PHE A 56 -15.86 -6.72 -17.42
N PRO A 57 -17.05 -7.14 -16.95
CA PRO A 57 -17.30 -7.34 -15.52
C PRO A 57 -16.41 -8.43 -14.90
N ARG A 58 -16.21 -9.57 -15.58
CA ARG A 58 -15.35 -10.66 -15.06
C ARG A 58 -13.90 -10.23 -14.93
N LEU A 59 -13.40 -9.49 -15.91
CA LEU A 59 -12.02 -9.01 -15.92
C LEU A 59 -11.80 -7.94 -14.83
N ALA A 60 -12.77 -7.03 -14.65
CA ALA A 60 -12.70 -6.01 -13.62
C ALA A 60 -12.69 -6.60 -12.20
N GLU A 61 -13.52 -7.61 -11.92
CA GLU A 61 -13.51 -8.30 -10.62
C GLU A 61 -12.21 -9.09 -10.39
N ALA A 62 -11.72 -9.80 -11.40
CA ALA A 62 -10.45 -10.51 -11.31
C ALA A 62 -9.26 -9.57 -11.07
N ALA A 63 -9.22 -8.44 -11.78
CA ALA A 63 -8.20 -7.41 -11.61
C ALA A 63 -8.27 -6.78 -10.21
N LYS A 64 -9.48 -6.48 -9.71
CA LYS A 64 -9.69 -5.99 -8.34
C LYS A 64 -9.14 -6.99 -7.31
N ALA A 65 -9.50 -8.26 -7.42
CA ALA A 65 -9.04 -9.29 -6.50
C ALA A 65 -7.51 -9.42 -6.52
N GLY A 66 -6.90 -9.43 -7.71
CA GLY A 66 -5.44 -9.48 -7.86
C GLY A 66 -4.75 -8.27 -7.22
N ILE A 67 -5.24 -7.05 -7.47
CA ILE A 67 -4.66 -5.84 -6.86
C ILE A 67 -4.76 -5.89 -5.33
N LEU A 68 -5.91 -6.30 -4.78
CA LEU A 68 -6.07 -6.40 -3.33
C LEU A 68 -5.12 -7.44 -2.72
N GLN A 69 -4.94 -8.58 -3.38
CA GLN A 69 -3.98 -9.60 -2.94
C GLN A 69 -2.54 -9.07 -2.92
N GLU A 70 -2.12 -8.34 -3.96
CA GLU A 70 -0.77 -7.74 -4.00
C GLU A 70 -0.60 -6.67 -2.92
N VAL A 71 -1.65 -5.87 -2.64
CA VAL A 71 -1.60 -4.88 -1.55
C VAL A 71 -1.48 -5.55 -0.19
N GLU A 72 -2.21 -6.66 0.05
CA GLU A 72 -2.07 -7.44 1.29
C GLU A 72 -0.66 -8.02 1.43
N ALA A 73 -0.09 -8.56 0.35
CA ALA A 73 1.29 -9.07 0.36
C ALA A 73 2.32 -7.97 0.69
N GLU A 74 2.16 -6.77 0.11
CA GLU A 74 3.03 -5.63 0.40
C GLU A 74 2.92 -5.18 1.86
N ILE A 75 1.72 -5.16 2.44
CA ILE A 75 1.52 -4.86 3.87
C ILE A 75 2.31 -5.86 4.73
N GLU A 76 2.27 -7.15 4.42
CA GLU A 76 3.01 -8.16 5.19
C GLU A 76 4.52 -8.00 5.07
N LEU A 77 5.04 -7.64 3.88
CA LEU A 77 6.47 -7.32 3.71
C LEU A 77 6.87 -6.09 4.54
N LEU A 78 6.06 -5.04 4.53
CA LEU A 78 6.32 -3.83 5.34
C LEU A 78 6.27 -4.12 6.84
N LYS A 79 5.36 -5.00 7.31
CA LYS A 79 5.32 -5.44 8.71
C LYS A 79 6.57 -6.23 9.10
N GLN A 80 7.08 -7.09 8.20
CA GLN A 80 8.34 -7.80 8.42
C GLN A 80 9.52 -6.82 8.51
N GLU A 81 9.61 -5.86 7.57
CA GLU A 81 10.65 -4.83 7.60
C GLU A 81 10.59 -4.02 8.91
N LEU A 82 9.39 -3.66 9.38
CA LEU A 82 9.21 -2.94 10.64
C LEU A 82 9.66 -3.77 11.87
N ALA A 83 9.47 -5.09 11.85
CA ALA A 83 9.87 -5.98 12.94
C ALA A 83 11.39 -6.19 13.00
N GLU A 84 12.08 -6.03 11.86
CA GLU A 84 13.55 -6.12 11.76
C GLU A 84 14.26 -4.80 12.07
N ILE A 85 13.54 -3.67 12.09
CA ILE A 85 14.12 -2.35 12.38
C ILE A 85 14.60 -2.23 13.80
#